data_AF-A0A7V8XIT6-F1
#
_entry.id   AF-A0A7V8XIT6-F1
#
_cell.length_a   1.000
_cell.length_b   1.000
_cell.length_c   1.000
_cell.angle_alpha   90.00
_cell.angle_beta   90.00
_cell.angle_gamma   90.00
#
_symmetry.space_group_name_H-M   'P 1'
#
loop_
_entity.id
_entity.type
_entity.pdbx_description
1 polymer ?
#
loop_
_entity_poly.entity_id
_entity_poly.type
_entity_poly.pdbx_seq_one_letter_code
_entity_poly.pdbx_strand_id
1 'polypeptide(L)'
;MQAITEAGEDLEIRRHVRGHMREVHDFFADVLRRVQAQGGIHQERDADTEAWIFIAGSLLVSVADRLGGLLKAEDFEAIKSERLRWLTGTP
;
A
#
# COMPACT_ATOMS: atom_id res chain seq x y z
N MET A 1 13.74 4.14 4.63
CA MET A 1 14.00 2.76 5.09
C MET A 1 14.93 2.67 6.29
N GLN A 2 16.00 3.47 6.40
CA GLN A 2 16.87 3.46 7.59
C GLN A 2 16.08 3.69 8.91
N ALA A 3 15.13 4.63 8.91
CA ALA A 3 14.23 4.85 10.04
C ALA A 3 13.31 3.65 10.40
N ILE A 4 13.00 2.74 9.46
CA ILE A 4 12.21 1.52 9.74
C ILE A 4 13.12 0.43 10.33
N THR A 5 14.37 0.37 9.89
CA THR A 5 15.39 -0.55 10.43
C THR A 5 15.83 -0.13 11.84
N GLU A 6 15.99 1.16 12.10
CA GLU A 6 16.35 1.74 13.41
C GLU A 6 15.17 1.79 14.39
N ALA A 7 13.93 1.82 13.91
CA ALA A 7 12.72 1.76 14.76
C ALA A 7 12.61 0.46 15.58
N GLY A 8 13.39 -0.58 15.28
CA GLY A 8 13.51 -1.75 16.14
C GLY A 8 14.25 -1.46 17.46
N GLU A 9 15.15 -0.49 17.48
CA GLU A 9 16.12 -0.26 18.56
C GLU A 9 15.79 0.96 19.43
N ASP A 10 14.97 1.90 18.92
CA ASP A 10 14.52 3.09 19.66
C ASP A 10 13.00 3.08 19.88
N LEU A 11 12.58 3.14 21.16
CA LEU A 11 11.17 3.07 21.56
C LEU A 11 10.34 4.28 21.09
N GLU A 12 10.94 5.47 21.04
CA GLU A 12 10.26 6.70 20.64
C GLU A 12 10.07 6.72 19.12
N ILE A 13 11.12 6.40 18.36
CA ILE A 13 11.04 6.26 16.90
C ILE A 13 10.02 5.18 16.53
N ARG A 14 10.04 4.03 17.22
CA ARG A 14 9.05 2.95 17.01
C ARG A 14 7.62 3.42 17.22
N ARG A 15 7.37 4.17 18.31
CA ARG A 15 6.03 4.68 18.63
C ARG A 15 5.57 5.65 17.56
N HIS A 16 6.44 6.57 17.15
CA HIS A 16 6.14 7.58 16.14
C HIS A 16 5.85 6.92 14.78
N VAL A 17 6.75 6.05 14.30
CA VAL A 17 6.57 5.33 13.03
C VAL A 17 5.29 4.49 13.05
N ARG A 18 4.99 3.80 14.14
CA ARG A 18 3.73 3.05 14.28
C ARG A 18 2.49 3.95 14.18
N GLY A 19 2.52 5.11 14.84
CA GLY A 19 1.43 6.09 14.77
C GLY A 19 1.23 6.59 13.35
N HIS A 20 2.33 7.03 12.71
CA HIS A 20 2.30 7.52 11.34
C HIS A 20 1.80 6.46 10.34
N MET A 21 2.25 5.20 10.46
CA MET A 21 1.76 4.12 9.59
C MET A 21 0.25 3.86 9.75
N ARG A 22 -0.30 4.06 10.96
CA ARG A 22 -1.75 3.98 11.19
C ARG A 22 -2.48 5.18 10.57
N GLU A 23 -1.97 6.40 10.71
CA GLU A 23 -2.54 7.59 10.07
C GLU A 23 -2.57 7.45 8.53
N VAL A 24 -1.48 6.96 7.94
CA VAL A 24 -1.41 6.69 6.49
C VAL A 24 -2.44 5.63 6.08
N HIS A 25 -2.57 4.56 6.87
CA HIS A 25 -3.61 3.55 6.64
C HIS A 25 -5.01 4.14 6.69
N ASP A 26 -5.34 4.89 7.73
CA ASP A 26 -6.68 5.44 7.94
C ASP A 26 -7.05 6.38 6.79
N PHE A 27 -6.09 7.20 6.33
CA PHE A 27 -6.24 8.02 5.14
C PHE A 27 -6.58 7.19 3.89
N PHE A 28 -5.81 6.13 3.61
CA PHE A 28 -6.06 5.28 2.44
C PHE A 28 -7.39 4.53 2.55
N ALA A 29 -7.72 3.98 3.71
CA ALA A 29 -9.00 3.30 3.94
C ALA A 29 -10.17 4.25 3.68
N ASP A 30 -10.09 5.50 4.14
CA ASP A 30 -11.12 6.52 3.87
C ASP A 30 -11.21 6.93 2.39
N VAL A 31 -10.08 6.99 1.68
CA VAL A 31 -10.09 7.18 0.22
C VAL A 31 -10.78 6.00 -0.46
N LEU A 32 -10.42 4.78 -0.12
CA LEU A 32 -10.97 3.56 -0.72
C LEU A 32 -12.48 3.45 -0.49
N ARG A 33 -12.97 3.71 0.73
CA ARG A 33 -14.42 3.76 1.05
C ARG A 33 -15.15 4.80 0.19
N ARG A 34 -14.56 5.99 -0.02
CA ARG A 34 -15.16 7.03 -0.87
C ARG A 34 -15.23 6.60 -2.34
N VAL A 35 -14.17 6.00 -2.87
CA VAL A 35 -14.15 5.50 -4.25
C VAL A 35 -15.13 4.34 -4.43
N GLN A 36 -15.21 3.44 -3.45
CA GLN A 36 -16.17 2.33 -3.43
C GLN A 36 -17.62 2.84 -3.39
N ALA A 37 -17.92 3.87 -2.58
CA ALA A 37 -19.23 4.51 -2.56
C ALA A 37 -19.62 5.16 -3.91
N GLN A 38 -18.62 5.53 -4.72
CA GLN A 38 -18.81 6.05 -6.08
C GLN A 38 -18.84 4.95 -7.16
N GLY A 39 -18.73 3.67 -6.77
CA GLY A 39 -18.71 2.53 -7.69
C GLY A 39 -17.38 2.30 -8.39
N GLY A 40 -16.30 2.98 -8.00
CA GLY A 40 -14.97 2.80 -8.59
C GLY A 40 -14.22 1.56 -8.09
N ILE A 41 -14.66 0.97 -6.98
CA ILE A 41 -14.14 -0.28 -6.40
C ILE A 41 -15.34 -1.18 -6.09
N HIS A 42 -15.18 -2.49 -6.31
CA HIS A 42 -16.21 -3.49 -6.04
C HIS A 42 -16.60 -3.51 -4.55
N GLN A 43 -17.90 -3.61 -4.26
CA GLN A 43 -18.45 -3.48 -2.89
C GLN A 43 -17.97 -4.57 -1.91
N GLU A 44 -17.55 -5.72 -2.43
CA GLU A 44 -17.00 -6.82 -1.62
C GLU A 44 -15.51 -6.67 -1.29
N ARG A 45 -14.86 -5.55 -1.67
CA ARG A 45 -13.47 -5.28 -1.29
C ARG A 45 -13.43 -4.62 0.08
N ASP A 46 -12.69 -5.23 1.00
CA ASP A 46 -12.47 -4.70 2.35
C ASP A 46 -11.48 -3.53 2.30
N ALA A 47 -11.94 -2.31 2.57
CA ALA A 47 -11.14 -1.11 2.40
C ALA A 47 -9.91 -1.07 3.33
N ASP A 48 -10.01 -1.59 4.54
CA ASP A 48 -8.91 -1.62 5.51
C ASP A 48 -7.80 -2.60 5.06
N THR A 49 -8.18 -3.78 4.58
CA THR A 49 -7.24 -4.75 4.00
C THR A 49 -6.55 -4.18 2.77
N GLU A 50 -7.32 -3.57 1.85
CA GLU A 50 -6.76 -3.01 0.62
C GLU A 50 -5.83 -1.83 0.91
N ALA A 51 -6.09 -1.01 1.94
CA ALA A 51 -5.20 0.06 2.37
C ALA A 51 -3.81 -0.47 2.75
N TRP A 52 -3.73 -1.55 3.53
CA TRP A 52 -2.44 -2.19 3.84
C TRP A 52 -1.74 -2.74 2.59
N ILE A 53 -2.49 -3.30 1.64
CA ILE A 53 -1.93 -3.81 0.38
C ILE A 53 -1.36 -2.65 -0.46
N PHE A 54 -2.04 -1.51 -0.54
CA PHE A 54 -1.53 -0.32 -1.23
C PHE A 54 -0.24 0.20 -0.60
N ILE A 55 -0.20 0.29 0.73
CA ILE A 55 1.00 0.71 1.46
C ILE A 55 2.14 -0.28 1.18
N ALA A 56 1.90 -1.58 1.28
CA ALA A 56 2.89 -2.62 0.97
C ALA A 56 3.41 -2.51 -0.46
N GLY A 57 2.52 -2.26 -1.44
CA GLY A 57 2.90 -2.01 -2.83
C GLY A 57 3.82 -0.80 -3.01
N SER A 58 3.53 0.32 -2.33
CA SER A 58 4.39 1.51 -2.38
C SER A 58 5.79 1.27 -1.76
N LEU A 59 5.84 0.46 -0.70
CA LEU A 59 7.10 0.06 -0.06
C LEU A 59 7.89 -0.92 -0.95
N LEU A 60 7.21 -1.79 -1.68
CA LEU A 60 7.82 -2.71 -2.63
C LEU A 60 8.58 -1.98 -3.74
N VAL A 61 8.04 -0.86 -4.24
CA VAL A 61 8.76 0.01 -5.20
C VAL A 61 10.09 0.48 -4.60
N SER A 62 10.06 0.97 -3.36
CA SER A 62 11.27 1.43 -2.67
C SER A 62 12.30 0.32 -2.44
N VAL A 63 11.85 -0.93 -2.24
CA VAL A 63 12.72 -2.10 -2.10
C VAL A 63 13.32 -2.52 -3.44
N ALA A 64 12.51 -2.55 -4.51
CA ALA A 64 12.95 -2.94 -5.84
C ALA A 64 14.07 -2.03 -6.37
N ASP A 65 13.94 -0.72 -6.18
CA ASP A 65 14.96 0.27 -6.55
C ASP A 65 16.28 0.03 -5.80
N ARG A 66 16.19 -0.26 -4.49
CA ARG A 66 17.38 -0.49 -3.66
C ARG A 66 18.14 -1.77 -4.01
N LEU A 67 17.45 -2.78 -4.55
CA LEU A 67 18.04 -4.05 -4.96
C LEU A 67 18.52 -4.06 -6.42
N GLY A 68 18.54 -2.90 -7.09
CA GLY A 68 19.04 -2.78 -8.46
C GLY A 68 18.06 -3.26 -9.52
N GLY A 69 16.76 -3.04 -9.31
CA GLY A 69 15.72 -3.39 -10.29
C GLY A 69 15.23 -4.83 -10.18
N LEU A 70 15.03 -5.32 -8.94
CA LEU A 70 14.44 -6.63 -8.65
C LEU A 70 13.13 -6.85 -9.43
N LEU A 71 12.34 -5.78 -9.54
CA LEU A 71 11.18 -5.69 -10.41
C LEU A 71 11.47 -4.69 -11.51
N LYS A 72 11.12 -5.04 -12.72
CA LYS A 72 11.22 -4.18 -13.89
C LYS A 72 9.95 -3.34 -14.04
N ALA A 73 10.01 -2.32 -14.89
CA ALA A 73 8.84 -1.51 -15.22
C ALA A 73 7.65 -2.36 -15.72
N GLU A 74 7.92 -3.40 -16.51
CA GLU A 74 6.91 -4.36 -17.01
C GLU A 74 6.22 -5.13 -15.88
N ASP A 75 6.93 -5.48 -14.81
CA ASP A 75 6.35 -6.16 -13.65
C ASP A 75 5.40 -5.23 -12.89
N PHE A 76 5.78 -3.96 -12.71
CA PHE A 76 4.92 -2.97 -12.05
C PHE A 76 3.66 -2.66 -12.85
N GLU A 77 3.74 -2.59 -14.17
CA GLU A 77 2.54 -2.43 -15.01
C GLU A 77 1.64 -3.67 -14.96
N ALA A 78 2.22 -4.88 -14.95
CA ALA A 78 1.45 -6.11 -14.77
C ALA A 78 0.73 -6.13 -13.41
N ILE A 79 1.44 -5.79 -12.33
CA ILE A 79 0.85 -5.67 -10.98
C ILE A 79 -0.30 -4.65 -10.99
N LYS A 80 -0.08 -3.46 -11.56
CA LYS A 80 -1.11 -2.42 -11.64
C LYS A 80 -2.35 -2.89 -12.40
N SER A 81 -2.16 -3.56 -13.54
CA SER A 81 -3.26 -4.10 -14.35
C SER A 81 -4.08 -5.13 -13.57
N GLU A 82 -3.41 -6.11 -12.95
CA GLU A 82 -4.04 -7.13 -12.12
C GLU A 82 -4.79 -6.54 -10.92
N ARG A 83 -4.20 -5.53 -10.27
CA ARG A 83 -4.80 -4.83 -9.15
C ARG A 83 -6.03 -4.04 -9.57
N LEU A 84 -6.00 -3.37 -10.71
CA LEU A 84 -7.17 -2.69 -11.25
C LEU A 84 -8.29 -3.70 -11.52
N ARG A 85 -7.98 -4.77 -12.24
CA ARG A 85 -8.93 -5.84 -12.56
C ARG A 85 -9.59 -6.42 -11.29
N TRP A 86 -8.78 -6.74 -10.29
CA TRP A 86 -9.26 -7.26 -9.01
C TRP A 86 -10.16 -6.27 -8.26
N LEU A 87 -9.75 -5.01 -8.19
CA LEU A 87 -10.45 -3.96 -7.44
C LEU A 87 -11.78 -3.59 -8.10
N THR A 88 -11.85 -3.55 -9.43
CA THR A 88 -13.07 -3.15 -10.15
C THR A 88 -14.00 -4.32 -10.44
N GLY A 89 -13.52 -5.57 -10.35
CA GLY A 89 -14.29 -6.75 -10.72
C GLY A 89 -14.53 -6.86 -12.23
N THR A 90 -13.75 -6.15 -13.04
CA THR A 90 -13.78 -6.27 -14.50
C THR A 90 -13.09 -7.59 -14.90
N PRO A 91 -13.62 -8.38 -15.84
CA PRO A 91 -12.93 -9.57 -16.37
C PRO A 91 -11.61 -9.23 -17.08
#